data_AF-K5VWQ2-F1
#
_entry.id   AF-K5VWQ2-F1
#
_cell.length_a   1.000
_cell.length_b   1.000
_cell.length_c   1.000
_cell.angle_alpha   90.00
_cell.angle_beta   90.00
_cell.angle_gamma   90.00
#
_symmetry.space_group_name_H-M   'P 1'
#
loop_
_entity.id
_entity.type
_entity.pdbx_description
1 polymer ?
#
loop_
_entity_poly.entity_id
_entity_poly.type
_entity_poly.pdbx_seq_one_letter_code
_entity_poly.pdbx_strand_id
1 'polypeptide(L)'
;MFEHGESTCTADHAGLTSKYVEPQAISSRWRVLTRRYARNSDTSDILPRLSDQLLEAFKNVVLIAGVRMMAPSLQWTSVQEKMKDIIVESMVVQKAIGEDIAFSDFEVICPESNTQFNADTMEDADDCGCRRRKSVAEGMPVLCTTELGLRRREKVGDQGGRSGIKHTTVMKAKVAL
;
A
#
# COMPACT_ATOMS: atom_id res chain seq x y z
N MET A 1 27.46 -15.14 20.74
CA MET A 1 27.69 -13.93 21.56
C MET A 1 28.01 -12.81 20.58
N PHE A 2 26.97 -12.14 20.08
CA PHE A 2 27.09 -11.01 19.15
C PHE A 2 26.10 -9.96 19.64
N GLU A 3 26.64 -8.78 19.89
CA GLU A 3 26.03 -7.71 20.65
C GLU A 3 24.87 -7.04 19.90
N HIS A 4 23.88 -6.62 20.71
CA HIS A 4 22.74 -5.82 20.29
C HIS A 4 23.17 -4.40 19.95
N GLY A 5 22.96 -3.99 18.70
CA GLY A 5 22.93 -2.59 18.30
C GLY A 5 21.49 -2.09 18.27
N GLU A 6 20.94 -1.77 19.43
CA GLU A 6 19.70 -0.98 19.54
C GLU A 6 19.98 0.43 19.02
N SER A 7 19.55 0.71 17.80
CA SER A 7 19.53 2.07 17.26
C SER A 7 18.15 2.67 17.54
N THR A 8 17.89 3.02 18.80
CA THR A 8 16.71 3.79 19.19
C THR A 8 16.90 5.24 18.77
N CYS A 9 16.31 5.62 17.63
CA CYS A 9 16.12 7.03 17.28
C CYS A 9 15.00 7.63 18.15
N THR A 10 15.32 7.98 19.38
CA THR A 10 14.48 8.86 20.21
C THR A 10 14.74 10.30 19.79
N ALA A 11 13.88 10.84 18.94
CA ALA A 11 13.87 12.28 18.68
C ALA A 11 13.09 12.97 19.80
N ASP A 12 13.82 13.65 20.67
CA ASP A 12 13.30 14.52 21.73
C ASP A 12 12.36 15.59 21.17
N HIS A 13 11.17 15.66 21.75
CA HIS A 13 10.23 16.77 21.60
C HIS A 13 10.62 17.92 22.52
N ALA A 14 11.12 19.03 21.98
CA ALA A 14 10.90 20.33 22.61
C ALA A 14 11.12 21.49 21.63
N GLY A 15 10.02 22.14 21.27
CA GLY A 15 10.02 23.56 20.92
C GLY A 15 10.23 23.88 19.45
N LEU A 16 9.14 23.89 18.66
CA LEU A 16 8.93 24.94 17.65
C LEU A 16 7.44 25.03 17.27
N THR A 17 6.80 26.07 17.82
CA THR A 17 5.73 26.87 17.19
C THR A 17 4.54 26.14 16.55
N SER A 18 3.51 25.86 17.36
CA SER A 18 2.13 25.85 16.87
C SER A 18 1.77 27.24 16.34
N LYS A 19 1.74 27.43 15.01
CA LYS A 19 1.09 28.61 14.43
C LYS A 19 0.18 28.38 13.24
N TYR A 20 0.29 27.29 12.48
CA TYR A 20 -0.67 27.00 11.40
C TYR A 20 -0.83 25.51 11.20
N VAL A 21 -1.71 24.90 11.99
CA VAL A 21 -2.19 23.55 11.70
C VAL A 21 -3.34 23.70 10.71
N GLU A 22 -3.04 23.54 9.43
CA GLU A 22 -4.05 23.60 8.38
C GLU A 22 -5.12 22.51 8.61
N PRO A 23 -6.42 22.85 8.58
CA PRO A 23 -7.49 21.86 8.65
C PRO A 23 -7.38 20.84 7.51
N GLN A 24 -7.66 19.57 7.81
CA GLN A 24 -7.56 18.48 6.83
C GLN A 24 -8.33 18.79 5.55
N ALA A 25 -9.52 19.41 5.66
CA ALA A 25 -10.36 19.82 4.54
C ALA A 25 -9.73 20.87 3.61
N ILE A 26 -8.83 21.73 4.10
CA ILE A 26 -8.12 22.70 3.26
C ILE A 26 -6.92 22.02 2.60
N SER A 27 -6.13 21.28 3.38
CA SER A 27 -4.99 20.51 2.85
C SER A 27 -5.39 19.48 1.79
N SER A 28 -6.58 18.88 1.92
CA SER A 28 -7.10 17.93 0.95
C SER A 28 -7.52 18.62 -0.35
N ARG A 29 -8.13 19.81 -0.28
CA ARG A 29 -8.42 20.63 -1.48
C ARG A 29 -7.16 20.99 -2.25
N TRP A 30 -6.10 21.41 -1.56
CA TRP A 30 -4.81 21.66 -2.20
C TRP A 30 -4.27 20.41 -2.89
N ARG A 31 -4.31 19.26 -2.21
CA ARG A 31 -3.87 17.99 -2.82
C ARG A 31 -4.67 17.61 -4.06
N VAL A 32 -5.99 17.73 -4.03
CA VAL A 32 -6.85 17.44 -5.18
C VAL A 32 -6.48 18.35 -6.35
N LEU A 33 -6.35 19.65 -6.11
CA LEU A 33 -5.94 20.62 -7.12
C LEU A 33 -4.56 20.29 -7.68
N THR A 34 -3.55 20.11 -6.83
CA THR A 34 -2.19 19.77 -7.25
C THR A 34 -2.15 18.50 -8.07
N ARG A 35 -2.85 17.42 -7.65
CA ARG A 35 -2.90 16.17 -8.43
C ARG A 35 -3.54 16.36 -9.80
N ARG A 36 -4.64 17.12 -9.87
CA ARG A 36 -5.33 17.40 -11.13
C ARG A 36 -4.45 18.19 -12.10
N TYR A 37 -3.74 19.20 -11.62
CA TYR A 37 -2.84 20.00 -12.46
C TYR A 37 -1.57 19.23 -12.84
N ALA A 38 -1.00 18.43 -11.93
CA ALA A 38 0.18 17.61 -12.20
C ALA A 38 -0.10 16.47 -13.19
N ARG A 39 -1.32 15.91 -13.21
CA ARG A 39 -1.70 14.84 -14.16
C ARG A 39 -1.91 15.34 -15.58
N ASN A 40 -2.25 16.61 -15.76
CA ASN A 40 -2.51 17.18 -17.08
C ASN A 40 -1.25 17.33 -17.95
N SER A 41 -0.04 17.10 -17.42
CA SER A 41 1.19 17.29 -18.20
C SER A 41 1.69 16.05 -18.97
N ASP A 42 1.59 14.81 -18.46
CA ASP A 42 2.44 13.71 -19.02
C ASP A 42 1.88 12.27 -18.96
N THR A 43 0.56 12.06 -18.92
CA THR A 43 0.01 10.70 -18.72
C THR A 43 0.21 9.73 -19.89
N SER A 44 0.35 10.20 -21.13
CA SER A 44 0.54 9.34 -22.31
C SER A 44 1.88 8.60 -22.31
N ASP A 45 2.92 9.20 -21.73
CA ASP A 45 4.30 8.72 -21.85
C ASP A 45 4.68 7.80 -20.67
N ILE A 46 3.90 7.85 -19.59
CA ILE A 46 4.16 7.09 -18.37
C ILE A 46 3.68 5.64 -18.50
N LEU A 47 2.53 5.40 -19.15
CA LEU A 47 1.92 4.08 -19.24
C LEU A 47 2.82 3.04 -19.93
N PRO A 48 3.42 3.31 -21.11
CA PRO A 48 4.34 2.36 -21.74
C PRO A 48 5.53 2.03 -20.83
N ARG A 49 6.13 3.06 -20.22
CA ARG A 49 7.29 2.90 -19.32
C ARG A 49 6.97 2.03 -18.10
N LEU A 50 5.83 2.27 -17.46
CA LEU A 50 5.38 1.45 -16.33
C LEU A 50 5.08 0.01 -16.75
N SER A 51 4.48 -0.18 -17.93
CA SER A 51 4.20 -1.52 -18.45
C SER A 51 5.47 -2.32 -18.72
N ASP A 52 6.50 -1.67 -19.26
CA ASP A 52 7.79 -2.31 -19.52
C ASP A 52 8.53 -2.65 -18.22
N GLN A 53 8.51 -1.75 -17.23
CA GLN A 53 9.08 -2.01 -15.91
C GLN A 53 8.38 -3.17 -15.19
N LEU A 54 7.05 -3.23 -15.24
CA LEU A 54 6.28 -4.31 -14.63
C LEU A 54 6.54 -5.65 -15.34
N LEU A 55 6.64 -5.62 -16.67
CA LEU A 55 6.96 -6.80 -17.48
C LEU A 55 8.35 -7.33 -17.17
N GLU A 56 9.33 -6.45 -17.01
CA GLU A 56 10.69 -6.84 -16.67
C GLU A 56 10.78 -7.43 -15.25
N ALA A 57 10.12 -6.81 -14.27
CA ALA A 57 10.02 -7.35 -12.92
C ALA A 57 9.38 -8.74 -12.91
N PHE A 58 8.30 -8.93 -13.68
CA PHE A 58 7.63 -10.22 -13.78
C PHE A 58 8.49 -11.29 -14.46
N LYS A 59 9.22 -10.95 -15.55
CA LYS A 59 10.19 -11.86 -16.17
C LYS A 59 11.25 -12.32 -15.17
N ASN A 60 11.77 -11.41 -14.34
CA ASN A 60 12.74 -11.73 -13.30
C ASN A 60 12.16 -12.70 -12.26
N VAL A 61 10.92 -12.48 -11.82
CA VAL A 61 10.23 -13.41 -10.90
C VAL A 61 10.07 -14.80 -11.53
N VAL A 62 9.62 -14.87 -12.77
CA VAL A 62 9.45 -16.14 -13.51
C VAL A 62 10.78 -16.87 -13.67
N LEU A 63 11.85 -16.14 -13.96
CA LEU A 63 13.21 -16.68 -14.08
C LEU A 63 13.72 -17.24 -12.74
N ILE A 64 13.56 -16.49 -11.64
CA ILE A 64 13.95 -16.90 -10.29
C ILE A 64 13.13 -18.12 -9.84
N ALA A 65 11.86 -18.19 -10.21
CA ALA A 65 10.98 -19.33 -9.93
C ALA A 65 11.39 -20.61 -10.69
N GLY A 66 12.43 -20.56 -11.54
CA GLY A 66 12.96 -21.72 -12.25
C GLY A 66 12.17 -22.09 -13.50
N VAL A 67 11.24 -21.22 -13.95
CA VAL A 67 10.55 -21.42 -15.22
C VAL A 67 11.57 -21.21 -16.35
N ARG A 68 11.96 -22.31 -17.00
CA ARG A 68 12.86 -22.25 -18.14
C ARG A 68 12.15 -21.51 -19.28
N MET A 69 12.67 -20.34 -19.64
CA MET A 69 12.19 -19.42 -20.69
C MET A 69 12.16 -20.02 -22.13
N MET A 70 12.29 -21.34 -22.28
CA MET A 70 12.36 -22.03 -23.57
C MET A 70 10.99 -22.39 -24.17
N ALA A 71 9.89 -21.91 -23.60
CA ALA A 71 8.57 -22.21 -24.14
C ALA A 71 8.16 -21.17 -25.19
N PRO A 72 8.12 -21.50 -26.50
CA PRO A 72 7.52 -20.64 -27.53
C PRO A 72 6.01 -20.37 -27.33
N SER A 73 5.41 -20.94 -26.28
CA SER A 73 4.00 -20.79 -25.93
C SER A 73 3.67 -19.56 -25.09
N LEU A 74 4.64 -18.91 -24.44
CA LEU A 74 4.37 -17.72 -23.63
C LEU A 74 4.45 -16.47 -24.50
N GLN A 75 3.28 -16.01 -24.96
CA GLN A 75 3.17 -14.76 -25.72
C GLN A 75 3.31 -13.56 -24.78
N TRP A 76 4.52 -13.03 -24.68
CA TRP A 76 4.84 -11.86 -23.85
C TRP A 76 4.02 -10.62 -24.19
N THR A 77 3.56 -10.51 -25.44
CA THR A 77 2.66 -9.44 -25.89
C THR A 77 1.34 -9.47 -25.12
N SER A 78 0.70 -10.63 -24.98
CA SER A 78 -0.54 -10.78 -24.21
C SER A 78 -0.34 -10.55 -22.71
N VAL A 79 0.84 -10.89 -22.18
CA VAL A 79 1.18 -10.59 -20.77
C VAL A 79 1.34 -9.08 -20.57
N GLN A 80 2.00 -8.40 -21.50
CA GLN A 80 2.19 -6.95 -21.47
C GLN A 80 0.86 -6.20 -21.57
N GLU A 81 -0.09 -6.67 -22.38
CA GLU A 81 -1.45 -6.11 -22.45
C GLU A 81 -2.16 -6.20 -21.09
N LYS A 82 -2.15 -7.39 -20.46
CA LYS A 82 -2.73 -7.56 -19.12
C LYS A 82 -2.08 -6.66 -18.07
N MET A 83 -0.78 -6.42 -18.17
CA MET A 83 -0.07 -5.49 -17.29
C MET A 83 -0.50 -4.05 -17.49
N LYS A 84 -0.74 -3.64 -18.74
CA LYS A 84 -1.31 -2.31 -19.04
C LYS A 84 -2.69 -2.17 -18.40
N ASP A 85 -3.54 -3.18 -18.50
CA ASP A 85 -4.87 -3.17 -17.88
C ASP A 85 -4.77 -2.98 -16.36
N ILE A 86 -3.88 -3.72 -15.68
CA ILE A 86 -3.64 -3.56 -14.23
C ILE A 86 -3.20 -2.13 -13.89
N ILE A 87 -2.30 -1.54 -14.68
CA ILE A 87 -1.81 -0.18 -14.45
C ILE A 87 -2.95 0.84 -14.63
N VAL A 88 -3.76 0.69 -15.69
CA VAL A 88 -4.91 1.56 -15.95
C VAL A 88 -5.92 1.50 -14.81
N GLU A 89 -6.31 0.30 -14.37
CA GLU A 89 -7.23 0.14 -13.24
C GLU A 89 -6.64 0.72 -11.94
N SER A 90 -5.34 0.52 -11.71
CA SER A 90 -4.65 1.12 -10.56
C SER A 90 -4.68 2.65 -10.59
N MET A 91 -4.53 3.27 -11.78
CA MET A 91 -4.62 4.72 -11.96
C MET A 91 -6.04 5.23 -11.69
N VAL A 92 -7.07 4.46 -12.05
CA VAL A 92 -8.48 4.76 -11.75
C VAL A 92 -8.71 4.74 -10.24
N VAL A 93 -8.25 3.71 -9.53
CA VAL A 93 -8.33 3.64 -8.06
C VAL A 93 -7.59 4.81 -7.41
N GLN A 94 -6.38 5.13 -7.88
CA GLN A 94 -5.59 6.26 -7.39
C GLN A 94 -6.31 7.60 -7.61
N LYS A 95 -7.04 7.73 -8.73
CA LYS A 95 -7.89 8.89 -9.00
C LYS A 95 -9.06 8.97 -8.03
N ALA A 96 -9.82 7.89 -7.88
CA ALA A 96 -10.97 7.84 -6.97
C ALA A 96 -10.56 8.21 -5.53
N ILE A 97 -9.47 7.62 -5.03
CA ILE A 97 -8.97 7.91 -3.68
C ILE A 97 -8.38 9.32 -3.57
N GLY A 98 -7.66 9.78 -4.60
CA GLY A 98 -6.86 11.00 -4.55
C GLY A 98 -7.59 12.28 -4.91
N GLU A 99 -8.65 12.19 -5.71
CA GLU A 99 -9.38 13.33 -6.27
C GLU A 99 -10.85 13.34 -5.79
N ASP A 100 -11.51 12.19 -5.75
CA ASP A 100 -12.96 12.13 -5.49
C ASP A 100 -13.29 12.07 -3.98
N ILE A 101 -12.35 11.62 -3.14
CA ILE A 101 -12.54 11.57 -1.68
C ILE A 101 -11.69 12.64 -0.98
N ALA A 102 -12.23 13.87 -0.92
CA ALA A 102 -11.53 15.01 -0.32
C ALA A 102 -11.57 15.05 1.23
N PHE A 103 -12.43 14.27 1.88
CA PHE A 103 -12.67 14.41 3.33
C PHE A 103 -11.83 13.46 4.18
N SER A 104 -11.05 12.56 3.57
CA SER A 104 -10.34 11.53 4.31
C SER A 104 -9.10 11.07 3.55
N ASP A 105 -8.04 10.77 4.28
CA ASP A 105 -6.85 10.16 3.71
C ASP A 105 -6.99 8.65 3.71
N PHE A 106 -6.49 7.99 2.66
CA PHE A 106 -6.41 6.53 2.60
C PHE A 106 -4.97 6.09 2.41
N GLU A 107 -4.68 4.93 2.98
CA GLU A 107 -3.38 4.29 2.91
C GLU A 107 -3.55 2.82 2.61
N VAL A 108 -2.68 2.33 1.73
CA VAL A 108 -2.60 0.91 1.42
C VAL A 108 -1.97 0.18 2.60
N ILE A 109 -2.56 -0.95 2.97
CA ILE A 109 -1.98 -1.91 3.90
C ILE A 109 -1.32 -2.99 3.04
N CYS A 110 0.01 -3.01 3.03
CA CYS A 110 0.81 -4.03 2.34
C CYS A 110 1.86 -4.55 3.33
N PRO A 111 1.52 -5.56 4.14
CA PRO A 111 2.47 -6.14 5.09
C PRO A 111 3.71 -6.70 4.37
N GLU A 112 4.89 -6.39 4.92
CA GLU A 112 6.14 -6.95 4.42
C GLU A 112 6.29 -8.42 4.85
N SER A 113 7.06 -9.17 4.08
CA SER A 113 7.48 -10.52 4.48
C SER A 113 8.17 -10.49 5.84
N ASN A 114 7.97 -11.52 6.64
CA ASN A 114 8.40 -11.69 8.03
C ASN A 114 7.79 -10.72 9.05
N THR A 115 6.82 -9.88 8.67
CA THR A 115 6.06 -9.10 9.65
C THR A 115 5.11 -10.00 10.42
N GLN A 116 4.85 -9.69 11.70
CA GLN A 116 3.92 -10.48 12.49
C GLN A 116 2.48 -10.28 12.01
N PHE A 117 1.76 -11.39 11.85
CA PHE A 117 0.36 -11.37 11.51
C PHE A 117 -0.46 -10.60 12.55
N ASN A 118 -1.25 -9.64 12.07
CA ASN A 118 -2.16 -8.84 12.88
C ASN A 118 -3.60 -9.01 12.38
N ALA A 119 -4.45 -9.64 13.18
CA ALA A 119 -5.82 -9.93 12.83
C ALA A 119 -6.72 -8.68 12.65
N ASP A 120 -6.30 -7.50 13.12
CA ASP A 120 -7.04 -6.24 12.96
C ASP A 120 -6.86 -5.64 11.55
N THR A 121 -5.74 -5.94 10.89
CA THR A 121 -5.38 -5.37 9.59
C THR A 121 -5.15 -6.42 8.49
N MET A 122 -5.09 -7.71 8.86
CA MET A 122 -4.76 -8.81 7.96
C MET A 122 -5.75 -9.98 8.07
N GLU A 123 -5.87 -10.74 6.98
CA GLU A 123 -6.62 -12.00 6.86
C GLU A 123 -5.71 -13.07 6.24
N ASP A 124 -5.74 -14.29 6.77
CA ASP A 124 -4.98 -15.43 6.21
C ASP A 124 -5.60 -15.84 4.88
N ALA A 125 -4.77 -15.95 3.83
CA ALA A 125 -5.18 -16.32 2.50
C ALA A 125 -5.71 -17.74 2.40
N ASP A 126 -5.19 -18.63 3.26
CA ASP A 126 -5.46 -20.06 3.25
C ASP A 126 -6.58 -20.48 4.22
N ASP A 127 -7.22 -19.53 4.92
CA ASP A 127 -8.37 -19.80 5.78
C ASP A 127 -9.65 -20.04 4.95
N CYS A 128 -9.63 -21.08 4.12
CA CYS A 128 -10.73 -21.56 3.28
C CYS A 128 -11.83 -22.29 4.09
N GLY A 129 -12.15 -21.83 5.31
CA GLY A 129 -13.20 -22.40 6.16
C GLY A 129 -12.75 -23.54 7.08
N CYS A 130 -11.50 -23.99 6.99
CA CYS A 130 -10.88 -24.93 7.93
C CYS A 130 -10.36 -24.20 9.17
N ARG A 131 -11.22 -23.39 9.82
CA ARG A 131 -10.97 -22.53 11.00
C ARG A 131 -9.61 -22.76 11.66
N ARG A 132 -8.53 -22.18 11.10
CA ARG A 132 -7.32 -22.01 11.90
C ARG A 132 -7.74 -21.09 13.04
N ARG A 133 -7.65 -21.56 14.28
CA ARG A 133 -8.07 -20.74 15.43
C ARG A 133 -7.30 -19.42 15.34
N LYS A 134 -8.00 -18.28 15.38
CA LYS A 134 -7.39 -16.94 15.29
C LYS A 134 -6.17 -16.77 16.21
N SER A 135 -6.20 -17.42 17.38
CA SER A 135 -5.10 -17.45 18.35
C SER A 135 -3.84 -18.21 17.92
N VAL A 136 -3.91 -19.03 16.87
CA VAL A 136 -2.78 -19.81 16.34
C VAL A 136 -2.04 -19.02 15.27
N ALA A 137 -2.73 -18.18 14.52
CA ALA A 137 -2.13 -17.33 13.48
C ALA A 137 -1.49 -16.05 14.03
N GLU A 138 -1.97 -15.55 15.18
CA GLU A 138 -1.45 -14.34 15.81
C GLU A 138 0.03 -14.49 16.19
N GLY A 139 0.88 -13.63 15.62
CA GLY A 139 2.33 -13.70 15.78
C GLY A 139 3.07 -14.61 14.80
N MET A 140 2.38 -15.34 13.90
CA MET A 140 3.06 -16.01 12.79
C MET A 140 3.64 -14.98 11.82
N PRO A 141 4.84 -15.25 11.25
CA PRO A 141 5.42 -14.37 10.24
C PRO A 141 4.63 -14.46 8.93
N VAL A 142 4.29 -13.31 8.38
CA VAL A 142 3.71 -13.20 7.04
C VAL A 142 4.75 -13.61 6.00
N LEU A 143 4.43 -14.54 5.11
CA LEU A 143 5.29 -14.89 3.98
C LEU A 143 5.22 -13.80 2.90
N CYS A 144 4.00 -13.46 2.48
CA CYS A 144 3.75 -12.43 1.49
C CYS A 144 2.32 -11.89 1.57
N THR A 145 2.12 -10.70 1.01
CA THR A 145 0.79 -10.11 0.79
C THR A 145 0.24 -10.61 -0.55
N THR A 146 -0.93 -11.23 -0.52
CA THR A 146 -1.63 -11.73 -1.72
C THR A 146 -2.68 -10.73 -2.22
N GLU A 147 -3.33 -10.01 -1.31
CA GLU A 147 -4.27 -8.94 -1.64
C GLU A 147 -4.01 -7.71 -0.76
N LEU A 148 -4.01 -6.52 -1.36
CA LEU A 148 -3.76 -5.27 -0.64
C LEU A 148 -4.95 -4.90 0.25
N GLY A 149 -4.65 -4.43 1.46
CA GLY A 149 -5.65 -3.81 2.33
C GLY A 149 -5.73 -2.30 2.14
N LEU A 150 -6.73 -1.69 2.78
CA LEU A 150 -6.96 -0.26 2.75
C LEU A 150 -7.35 0.23 4.15
N ARG A 151 -6.69 1.27 4.65
CA ARG A 151 -7.09 1.99 5.86
C ARG A 151 -7.36 3.45 5.59
N ARG A 152 -8.31 3.99 6.32
CA ARG A 152 -8.65 5.41 6.37
C ARG A 152 -7.90 6.08 7.52
N ARG A 153 -7.31 7.23 7.25
CA ARG A 153 -6.60 8.09 8.20
C ARG A 153 -7.38 9.39 8.37
N GLU A 154 -7.87 9.62 9.57
CA GLU A 154 -8.67 10.81 9.93
C GLU A 154 -8.00 11.56 11.08
N LYS A 155 -7.94 12.89 10.98
CA LYS A 155 -7.46 13.71 12.07
C LYS A 155 -8.61 13.96 13.05
N VAL A 156 -8.47 13.50 14.29
CA VAL A 156 -9.47 13.73 15.33
C VAL A 156 -9.25 15.12 15.93
N GLY A 157 -10.33 15.89 16.05
CA GLY A 157 -10.31 17.25 16.57
C GLY A 157 -9.74 17.34 17.99
N ASP A 158 -9.16 18.49 18.29
CA ASP A 158 -8.40 18.76 19.51
C ASP A 158 -9.34 18.99 20.72
N GLN A 159 -9.84 17.92 21.34
CA GLN A 159 -10.45 18.01 22.66
C GLN A 159 -9.34 17.88 23.72
N GLY A 160 -8.69 19.01 24.05
CA GLY A 160 -7.78 19.11 25.20
C GLY A 160 -6.27 19.10 24.91
N GLY A 161 -5.82 19.49 23.72
CA GLY A 161 -4.40 19.65 23.38
C GLY A 161 -3.71 18.39 22.82
N ARG A 162 -4.47 17.34 22.49
CA ARG A 162 -3.97 16.12 21.83
C ARG A 162 -4.68 15.93 20.49
N SER A 163 -4.09 16.48 19.44
CA SER A 163 -4.42 16.12 18.06
C SER A 163 -4.01 14.67 17.79
N GLY A 164 -4.97 13.75 17.74
CA GLY A 164 -4.75 12.33 17.42
C GLY A 164 -5.04 12.00 15.95
N ILE A 165 -4.36 11.00 15.42
CA ILE A 165 -4.69 10.39 14.12
C ILE A 165 -5.46 9.10 14.39
N LYS A 166 -6.69 9.00 13.90
CA LYS A 166 -7.48 7.77 13.93
C LYS A 166 -7.26 6.99 12.64
N HIS A 167 -6.86 5.73 12.80
CA HIS A 167 -6.80 4.77 11.71
C HIS A 167 -8.02 3.86 11.77
N THR A 168 -8.72 3.70 10.65
CA THR A 168 -9.84 2.77 10.52
C THR A 168 -9.57 1.85 9.33
N THR A 169 -9.43 0.55 9.57
CA THR A 169 -9.30 -0.44 8.49
C THR A 169 -10.61 -0.51 7.71
N VAL A 170 -10.56 -0.23 6.41
CA VAL A 170 -11.70 -0.30 5.49
C VAL A 170 -11.73 -1.68 4.82
N MET A 171 -10.55 -2.20 4.49
CA MET A 171 -10.34 -3.51 3.92
C MET A 171 -9.05 -4.09 4.51
N LYS A 172 -9.09 -5.34 4.97
CA LYS A 172 -7.88 -6.02 5.47
C LYS A 172 -7.03 -6.49 4.31
N ALA A 173 -5.72 -6.55 4.53
CA ALA A 173 -4.81 -7.17 3.57
C ALA A 173 -4.93 -8.69 3.70
N LYS A 174 -4.91 -9.41 2.58
CA LYS A 174 -4.84 -10.87 2.60
C LYS A 174 -3.39 -11.31 2.49
N VAL A 175 -2.97 -12.20 3.37
CA VAL A 175 -1.58 -12.59 3.53
C VAL A 175 -1.44 -14.11 3.62
N ALA A 176 -0.37 -14.64 3.05
CA ALA A 176 0.04 -16.01 3.30
C ALA A 176 0.91 -16.07 4.57
N LEU A 177 0.71 -17.09 5.40
CA LEU A 177 1.43 -17.35 6.65
C LEU A 177 2.35 -18.57 6.55
#